data_AF-A0A396ICT6-F1
#
_entry.id   AF-A0A396ICT6-F1
#
_cell.length_a   1.000
_cell.length_b   1.000
_cell.length_c   1.000
_cell.angle_alpha   90.00
_cell.angle_beta   90.00
_cell.angle_gamma   90.00
#
_symmetry.space_group_name_H-M   'P 1'
#
loop_
_entity.id
_entity.type
_entity.pdbx_description
1 polymer ?
#
loop_
_entity_poly.entity_id
_entity_poly.type
_entity_poly.pdbx_seq_one_letter_code
_entity_poly.pdbx_strand_id
1 'polypeptide(L)'
;MDSNNNSFNTQSSTKRAHENDASDSNSVGSSARPMRRDVAKKKGKKKSKGAALESVNEEWNEFKQYKEKELELLNQIAMRQEEANQLLKESTEVKKMKMFMKLSSREHLDVRSKELLEKLGCDLFGN
;
A
#
# COMPACT_ATOMS: atom_id res chain seq x y z
N MET A 1 -1.78 27.73 39.09
CA MET A 1 -1.31 29.03 38.54
C MET A 1 0.01 28.67 37.88
N ASP A 2 0.10 28.41 36.58
CA ASP A 2 -0.44 29.16 35.43
C ASP A 2 -0.88 28.16 34.32
N SER A 3 -2.15 28.17 33.88
CA SER A 3 -2.79 29.05 32.89
C SER A 3 -2.53 28.65 31.44
N ASN A 4 -3.53 27.95 30.88
CA ASN A 4 -3.88 27.81 29.46
C ASN A 4 -3.66 29.11 28.67
N ASN A 5 -3.29 28.99 27.39
CA ASN A 5 -4.07 29.68 26.37
C ASN A 5 -4.03 29.04 24.98
N ASN A 6 -5.21 28.62 24.58
CA ASN A 6 -5.64 28.22 23.26
C ASN A 6 -5.87 29.49 22.42
N SER A 7 -5.41 29.56 21.17
CA SER A 7 -5.75 30.67 20.27
C SER A 7 -6.39 30.13 19.00
N PHE A 8 -7.71 30.25 18.99
CA PHE A 8 -8.58 30.03 17.85
C PHE A 8 -8.32 31.07 16.74
N ASN A 9 -8.08 30.54 15.54
CA ASN A 9 -8.79 30.84 14.29
C ASN A 9 -9.11 32.31 13.95
N THR A 10 -8.53 32.81 12.86
CA THR A 10 -9.13 33.85 12.03
C THR A 10 -8.99 33.48 10.55
N GLN A 11 -10.14 33.48 9.89
CA GLN A 11 -10.40 33.15 8.49
C GLN A 11 -9.59 34.00 7.50
N SER A 12 -9.29 33.44 6.32
CA SER A 12 -9.48 34.17 5.07
C SER A 12 -9.62 33.20 3.90
N SER A 13 -10.79 33.25 3.28
CA SER A 13 -11.17 32.62 2.02
C SER A 13 -10.30 33.10 0.86
N THR A 14 -9.63 32.19 0.14
CA THR A 14 -9.12 32.48 -1.21
C THR A 14 -9.26 31.25 -2.12
N LYS A 15 -9.72 31.54 -3.34
CA LYS A 15 -10.21 30.63 -4.38
C LYS A 15 -9.18 29.56 -4.78
N ARG A 16 -9.73 28.37 -5.09
CA ARG A 16 -9.05 27.31 -5.85
C ARG A 16 -8.57 27.89 -7.19
N ALA A 17 -7.26 28.10 -7.34
CA ALA A 17 -6.63 28.25 -8.64
C ALA A 17 -6.12 26.86 -9.04
N HIS A 18 -6.91 26.16 -9.85
CA HIS A 18 -6.41 25.07 -10.68
C HIS A 18 -5.69 25.73 -11.85
N GLU A 19 -4.37 25.76 -11.79
CA GLU A 19 -3.52 26.17 -12.92
C GLU A 19 -2.47 25.08 -13.13
N ASN A 20 -2.93 23.86 -13.40
CA ASN A 20 -2.14 22.87 -14.11
C ASN A 20 -2.56 22.93 -15.57
N ASP A 21 -2.10 23.96 -16.28
CA ASP A 21 -2.13 23.97 -17.74
C ASP A 21 -0.69 23.74 -18.22
N ALA A 22 -0.19 22.54 -17.95
CA ALA A 22 1.00 22.03 -18.61
C ALA A 22 0.61 21.77 -20.06
N SER A 23 0.67 22.83 -20.87
CA SER A 23 0.44 22.76 -22.31
C SER A 23 1.33 21.68 -22.91
N ASP A 24 0.68 20.64 -23.45
CA ASP A 24 1.27 19.61 -24.28
C ASP A 24 2.02 20.27 -25.44
N SER A 25 3.33 20.46 -25.28
CA SER A 25 4.18 20.98 -26.34
C SER A 25 4.55 19.82 -27.28
N ASN A 26 3.57 19.36 -28.07
CA ASN A 26 3.86 18.56 -29.25
C ASN A 26 4.34 19.49 -30.37
N SER A 27 5.61 19.88 -30.33
CA SER A 27 6.25 20.58 -31.45
C SER A 27 6.22 19.69 -32.70
N VAL A 28 5.17 19.85 -33.51
CA VAL A 28 5.04 19.25 -34.82
C VAL A 28 6.04 19.98 -35.72
N GLY A 29 7.27 19.47 -35.74
CA GLY A 29 8.32 19.95 -36.63
C GLY A 29 7.77 20.09 -38.05
N SER A 30 7.82 21.31 -38.58
CA SER A 30 7.33 21.64 -39.91
C SER A 30 8.01 20.74 -40.96
N SER A 31 7.26 19.79 -41.50
CA SER A 31 7.70 18.94 -42.61
C SER A 31 7.63 19.74 -43.91
N ALA A 32 8.74 20.36 -44.28
CA ALA A 32 8.89 20.97 -45.59
C ALA A 32 8.80 19.87 -46.67
N ARG A 33 7.83 19.97 -47.57
CA ARG A 33 7.68 19.03 -48.70
C ARG A 33 8.94 19.08 -49.57
N PRO A 34 9.66 17.96 -49.81
CA PRO A 34 10.79 17.98 -50.73
C PRO A 34 10.29 18.22 -52.15
N MET A 35 10.79 19.26 -52.79
CA MET A 35 10.56 19.50 -54.22
C MET A 35 11.16 18.35 -55.04
N ARG A 36 10.35 17.80 -55.95
CA ARG A 36 10.71 16.84 -57.01
C ARG A 36 12.06 17.18 -57.64
N ARG A 37 13.01 16.24 -57.59
CA ARG A 37 14.21 16.22 -58.44
C ARG A 37 14.44 14.78 -58.90
N ASP A 38 14.55 14.62 -60.21
CA ASP A 38 14.52 13.33 -60.92
C ASP A 38 15.76 12.45 -60.73
N VAL A 39 15.50 11.14 -60.89
CA VAL A 39 16.35 9.94 -61.06
C VAL A 39 17.87 10.05 -60.83
N ALA A 40 18.34 9.38 -59.77
CA ALA A 40 19.60 8.61 -59.78
C ALA A 40 19.52 7.44 -58.79
N LYS A 41 19.68 6.22 -59.32
CA LYS A 41 19.68 4.96 -58.54
C LYS A 41 20.81 4.95 -57.51
N LYS A 42 20.50 4.84 -56.22
CA LYS A 42 21.43 4.25 -55.24
C LYS A 42 20.67 3.36 -54.24
N LYS A 43 21.14 2.12 -54.18
CA LYS A 43 20.56 0.94 -53.51
C LYS A 43 20.00 1.23 -52.12
N GLY A 44 18.76 0.80 -51.90
CA GLY A 44 18.15 0.74 -50.58
C GLY A 44 19.00 -0.11 -49.63
N LYS A 45 19.57 0.54 -48.60
CA LYS A 45 20.16 -0.16 -47.47
C LYS A 45 19.01 -0.52 -46.53
N LYS A 46 18.54 -1.76 -46.63
CA LYS A 46 17.55 -2.38 -45.72
C LYS A 46 18.06 -2.18 -44.29
N LYS A 47 17.38 -1.35 -43.48
CA LYS A 47 17.70 -1.23 -42.05
C LYS A 47 17.33 -2.57 -41.39
N SER A 48 18.32 -3.39 -41.05
CA SER A 48 18.14 -4.58 -40.23
C SER A 48 17.77 -4.16 -38.80
N LYS A 49 16.48 -3.92 -38.57
CA LYS A 49 15.90 -3.56 -37.25
C LYS A 49 15.59 -4.78 -36.37
N GLY A 50 15.85 -6.01 -36.84
CA GLY A 50 15.40 -7.25 -36.18
C GLY A 50 16.05 -7.49 -34.82
N ALA A 51 17.38 -7.47 -34.74
CA ALA A 51 18.11 -7.87 -33.53
C ALA A 51 17.88 -6.95 -32.32
N ALA A 52 17.80 -5.64 -32.54
CA ALA A 52 17.54 -4.68 -31.44
C ALA A 52 16.10 -4.71 -30.93
N LEU A 53 15.17 -5.27 -31.72
CA LEU A 53 13.75 -5.38 -31.33
C LEU A 53 13.51 -6.68 -30.56
N GLU A 54 14.22 -7.74 -30.91
CA GLU A 54 14.20 -9.03 -30.20
C GLU A 54 14.78 -8.91 -28.78
N SER A 55 15.91 -8.22 -28.62
CA SER A 55 16.51 -7.99 -27.29
C SER A 55 15.61 -7.17 -26.36
N VAL A 56 14.98 -6.10 -26.86
CA VAL A 56 14.04 -5.27 -26.08
C VAL A 56 12.80 -6.08 -25.67
N ASN A 57 12.36 -7.02 -26.51
CA ASN A 57 11.23 -7.89 -26.20
C ASN A 57 11.57 -8.93 -25.13
N GLU A 58 12.79 -9.48 -25.15
CA GLU A 58 13.29 -10.39 -24.11
C GLU A 58 13.43 -9.67 -22.75
N GLU A 59 14.07 -8.50 -22.73
CA GLU A 59 14.20 -7.66 -21.52
C GLU A 59 12.83 -7.31 -20.92
N TRP A 60 11.85 -7.00 -21.77
CA TRP A 60 10.49 -6.68 -21.31
C TRP A 60 9.79 -7.90 -20.68
N ASN A 61 9.99 -9.09 -21.23
CA ASN A 61 9.43 -10.32 -20.68
C ASN A 61 10.08 -10.68 -19.34
N GLU A 62 11.39 -10.52 -19.21
CA GLU A 62 12.11 -10.73 -17.94
C GLU A 62 11.62 -9.75 -16.86
N PHE A 63 11.49 -8.46 -17.22
CA PHE A 63 10.95 -7.46 -16.31
C PHE A 63 9.54 -7.81 -15.83
N LYS A 64 8.67 -8.28 -16.73
CA LYS A 64 7.31 -8.71 -16.37
C LYS A 64 7.31 -9.87 -15.38
N GLN A 65 8.12 -10.91 -15.62
CA GLN A 65 8.23 -12.04 -14.70
C GLN A 65 8.82 -11.63 -13.35
N TYR A 66 9.80 -10.73 -13.35
CA TYR A 66 10.35 -10.19 -12.12
C TYR A 66 9.29 -9.46 -11.31
N LYS A 67 8.48 -8.61 -11.96
CA LYS A 67 7.40 -7.87 -11.30
C LYS A 67 6.31 -8.80 -10.74
N GLU A 68 5.99 -9.87 -11.45
CA GLU A 68 5.05 -10.89 -10.97
C GLU A 68 5.59 -11.59 -9.70
N LYS A 69 6.87 -11.95 -9.68
CA LYS A 69 7.52 -12.53 -8.50
C LYS A 69 7.60 -11.56 -7.32
N GLU A 70 7.89 -10.28 -7.59
CA GLU A 70 7.92 -9.22 -6.57
C GLU A 70 6.54 -9.05 -5.93
N LEU A 71 5.47 -9.07 -6.74
CA LEU A 71 4.10 -8.98 -6.25
C LEU A 71 3.71 -10.19 -5.39
N GLU A 72 4.06 -11.40 -5.83
CA GLU A 72 3.81 -12.63 -5.06
C GLU A 72 4.52 -12.60 -3.71
N LEU A 73 5.77 -12.13 -3.67
CA LEU A 73 6.51 -12.00 -2.41
C LEU A 73 5.84 -10.99 -1.45
N LEU A 74 5.37 -9.86 -1.96
CA LEU A 74 4.64 -8.87 -1.17
C LEU A 74 3.35 -9.45 -0.58
N ASN A 75 2.60 -10.22 -1.38
CA ASN A 75 1.39 -10.90 -0.92
C ASN A 75 1.71 -11.87 0.23
N GLN A 76 2.75 -12.68 0.10
CA GLN A 76 3.17 -13.62 1.15
C GLN A 76 3.64 -12.92 2.44
N ILE A 77 4.25 -11.74 2.32
CA ILE A 77 4.63 -10.93 3.49
C ILE A 77 3.37 -10.39 4.18
N ALA A 78 2.41 -9.88 3.41
CA ALA A 78 1.15 -9.38 3.94
C ALA A 78 0.37 -10.48 4.68
N MET A 79 0.24 -11.67 4.08
CA MET A 79 -0.44 -12.80 4.74
C MET A 79 0.25 -13.21 6.03
N ARG A 80 1.58 -13.37 6.03
CA ARG A 80 2.33 -13.74 7.25
C ARG A 80 2.19 -12.70 8.36
N GLN A 81 2.12 -11.42 8.00
CA GLN A 81 1.90 -10.35 8.98
C GLN A 81 0.49 -10.42 9.57
N GLU A 82 -0.53 -10.69 8.76
CA GLU A 82 -1.90 -10.87 9.22
C GLU A 82 -2.03 -12.08 10.15
N GLU A 83 -1.46 -13.24 9.77
CA GLU A 83 -1.41 -14.45 10.59
C GLU A 83 -0.72 -14.19 11.94
N ALA A 84 0.43 -13.50 11.94
CA ALA A 84 1.14 -13.16 13.17
C ALA A 84 0.31 -12.27 14.10
N ASN A 85 -0.40 -11.29 13.53
CA ASN A 85 -1.29 -10.42 14.29
C ASN A 85 -2.48 -11.19 14.87
N GLN A 86 -3.03 -12.13 14.11
CA GLN A 86 -4.13 -13.00 14.56
C GLN A 86 -3.67 -13.91 15.70
N LEU A 87 -2.53 -14.57 15.55
CA LEU A 87 -1.92 -15.40 16.59
C LEU A 87 -1.62 -14.62 17.87
N LEU A 88 -1.19 -13.36 17.74
CA LEU A 88 -0.97 -12.50 18.91
C LEU A 88 -2.27 -12.26 19.68
N LYS A 89 -3.35 -11.91 18.97
CA LYS A 89 -4.68 -11.73 19.59
C LYS A 89 -5.17 -13.01 20.26
N GLU A 90 -5.09 -14.14 19.57
CA GLU A 90 -5.49 -15.44 20.13
C GLU A 90 -4.66 -15.82 21.36
N SER A 91 -3.34 -15.61 21.31
CA SER A 91 -2.45 -15.85 22.45
C SER A 91 -2.85 -15.01 23.66
N THR A 92 -3.25 -13.74 23.45
CA THR A 92 -3.72 -12.88 24.53
C THR A 92 -5.05 -13.36 25.10
N GLU A 93 -6.02 -13.73 24.27
CA GLU A 93 -7.33 -14.22 24.72
C GLU A 93 -7.20 -15.57 25.46
N VAL A 94 -6.37 -16.49 24.97
CA VAL A 94 -6.08 -17.76 25.65
C VAL A 94 -5.46 -17.52 27.02
N LYS A 95 -4.54 -16.56 27.15
CA LYS A 95 -3.94 -16.22 28.45
C LYS A 95 -4.98 -15.64 29.41
N LYS A 96 -5.85 -14.73 28.95
CA LYS A 96 -6.96 -14.20 29.75
C LYS A 96 -7.86 -15.32 30.25
N MET A 97 -8.33 -16.19 29.34
CA MET A 97 -9.19 -17.32 29.65
C MET A 97 -8.54 -18.28 30.65
N LYS A 98 -7.28 -18.65 30.42
CA LYS A 98 -6.53 -19.54 31.31
C LYS A 98 -6.42 -19.00 32.73
N MET A 99 -6.15 -17.70 32.87
CA MET A 99 -6.07 -17.07 34.19
C MET A 99 -7.44 -17.00 34.85
N PHE A 100 -8.49 -16.64 34.10
CA PHE A 100 -9.85 -16.62 34.60
C PHE A 100 -10.30 -17.99 35.11
N MET A 101 -10.10 -19.05 34.31
CA MET A 101 -10.43 -20.43 34.69
C MET A 101 -9.73 -20.87 35.97
N LYS A 102 -8.44 -20.51 36.14
CA LYS A 102 -7.68 -20.82 37.37
C LYS A 102 -8.24 -20.12 38.60
N LEU A 103 -8.73 -18.89 38.45
CA LEU A 103 -9.34 -18.13 39.53
C LEU A 103 -10.72 -18.70 39.88
N SER A 104 -11.51 -19.05 38.86
CA SER A 104 -12.85 -19.62 39.03
C SER A 104 -12.84 -21.05 39.56
N SER A 105 -11.76 -21.82 39.36
CA SER A 105 -11.64 -23.20 39.83
C SER A 105 -11.36 -23.35 41.33
N ARG A 106 -11.26 -22.24 42.08
CA ARG A 106 -10.99 -22.28 43.52
C ARG A 106 -12.25 -22.69 44.28
N GLU A 107 -12.15 -23.78 45.05
CA GLU A 107 -13.30 -24.49 45.66
C GLU A 107 -14.08 -23.68 46.71
N HIS A 108 -13.50 -22.60 47.26
CA HIS A 108 -14.11 -21.77 48.31
C HIS A 108 -13.93 -20.26 48.04
N LEU A 109 -14.59 -19.75 47.01
CA LEU A 109 -14.71 -18.29 46.81
C LEU A 109 -15.71 -17.71 47.82
N ASP A 110 -15.28 -16.71 48.58
CA ASP A 110 -16.17 -15.89 49.42
C ASP A 110 -17.10 -15.03 48.55
N VAL A 111 -18.13 -14.41 49.15
CA VAL A 111 -19.12 -13.61 48.40
C VAL A 111 -18.45 -12.46 47.63
N ARG A 112 -17.50 -11.78 48.26
CA ARG A 112 -16.79 -10.63 47.67
C ARG A 112 -15.94 -11.03 46.47
N SER A 113 -15.26 -12.16 46.55
CA SER A 113 -14.41 -12.70 45.47
C SER A 113 -15.24 -13.23 44.31
N LYS A 114 -16.44 -13.76 44.57
CA LYS A 114 -17.42 -14.07 43.51
C LYS A 114 -17.84 -12.82 42.74
N GLU A 115 -18.20 -11.73 43.43
CA GLU A 115 -18.54 -10.46 42.76
C GLU A 115 -17.36 -9.87 41.96
N LEU A 116 -16.15 -9.92 42.53
CA LEU A 116 -14.96 -9.45 41.83
C LEU A 116 -14.65 -10.29 40.59
N LEU A 117 -14.85 -11.61 40.66
CA LEU A 117 -14.65 -12.52 39.54
C LEU A 117 -15.68 -12.27 38.43
N GLU A 118 -16.94 -11.98 38.77
CA GLU A 118 -17.97 -11.60 37.81
C GLU A 118 -17.61 -10.31 37.08
N LYS A 119 -17.24 -9.24 37.81
CA LYS A 119 -16.79 -7.98 37.22
C LYS A 119 -15.57 -8.16 36.31
N LEU A 120 -14.60 -8.96 36.75
CA LEU A 120 -13.42 -9.28 35.96
C LEU A 120 -13.79 -10.01 34.66
N GLY A 121 -14.80 -10.88 34.67
CA GLY A 121 -15.31 -11.53 33.47
C GLY A 121 -15.85 -10.52 32.47
N CYS A 122 -16.66 -9.56 32.93
CA CYS A 122 -17.14 -8.45 32.10
C CYS A 122 -16.00 -7.59 31.55
N ASP A 123 -15.01 -7.24 32.37
CA ASP A 123 -13.89 -6.39 31.92
C ASP A 123 -12.96 -7.11 30.93
N LEU A 124 -12.77 -8.43 31.06
CA LEU A 124 -11.87 -9.21 30.21
C LEU A 124 -12.51 -9.66 28.89
N PHE A 125 -13.81 -9.97 28.91
CA PHE A 125 -14.53 -10.62 27.81
C PHE A 125 -15.81 -9.88 27.36
N GLY A 126 -16.17 -8.77 27.99
CA GLY A 126 -17.26 -7.91 27.54
C GLY A 126 -16.84 -7.13 26.29
N ASN A 127 -17.62 -7.28 25.21
CA ASN A 127 -17.48 -6.47 24.00
C ASN A 127 -18.00 -5.05 24.21
#